data_AF-R7YI36-F1
#
_entry.id   AF-R7YI36-F1
#
_cell.length_a   1.000
_cell.length_b   1.000
_cell.length_c   1.000
_cell.angle_alpha   90.00
_cell.angle_beta   90.00
_cell.angle_gamma   90.00
#
_symmetry.space_group_name_H-M   'P 1'
#
loop_
_entity.id
_entity.type
_entity.pdbx_description
1 polymer ?
#
loop_
_entity_poly.entity_id
_entity_poly.type
_entity_poly.pdbx_seq_one_letter_code
_entity_poly.pdbx_strand_id
1 'polypeptide(L)'
;MWDTDTEESVSDAEESVSDSGITMLDSESSELGSDESDISTSDSDLSTSDSEASASAPSPTEREESDLCTKVEPFPFMKLPTELRAQIYGHVLVAPSSVNLSYYEHHCHRFLLRRFRRRVPSTGLLLASKMVHEEVVPILYSNNRFLFDGCDALLCFLSQIGKSRIYVKYIELGDGYMRESAYGAFSMLAQCTRLTKLAICTEGFYEGKRGRTIARAFYRDAQPWLEAVGYARRDNLAALEMLHLDCITIRSPDTKHELNQVFGADDIRVREEFFTKLKKLLNSNSSRIRSRRYFLPG
;
A
#
# COMPACT_ATOMS: atom_id res chain seq x y z
N MET A 1 56.76 29.80 -27.26
CA MET A 1 57.02 29.85 -25.81
C MET A 1 56.56 31.21 -25.32
N TRP A 2 55.25 31.34 -25.14
CA TRP A 2 54.55 32.47 -24.53
C TRP A 2 53.38 31.84 -23.80
N ASP A 3 53.53 31.72 -22.49
CA ASP A 3 52.52 31.24 -21.55
C ASP A 3 51.48 32.33 -21.35
N THR A 4 50.19 31.96 -21.39
CA THR A 4 49.10 32.80 -20.93
C THR A 4 48.26 31.97 -19.97
N ASP A 5 48.66 32.01 -18.70
CA ASP A 5 47.86 31.60 -17.56
C ASP A 5 46.63 32.51 -17.47
N THR A 6 45.45 31.91 -17.58
CA THR A 6 44.16 32.56 -17.31
C THR A 6 43.70 32.06 -15.94
N GLU A 7 43.98 32.84 -14.90
CA GLU A 7 43.41 32.65 -13.57
C GLU A 7 41.94 33.09 -13.61
N GLU A 8 41.02 32.13 -13.52
CA GLU A 8 39.59 32.38 -13.39
C GLU A 8 39.23 32.44 -11.90
N SER A 9 39.06 33.66 -11.41
CA SER A 9 38.65 34.00 -10.05
C SER A 9 37.14 33.79 -9.88
N VAL A 10 36.77 32.67 -9.27
CA VAL A 10 35.38 32.44 -8.83
C VAL A 10 35.15 33.26 -7.57
N SER A 11 34.33 34.30 -7.70
CA SER A 11 33.85 35.12 -6.59
C SER A 11 32.70 34.41 -5.88
N ASP A 12 32.90 34.17 -4.58
CA ASP A 12 31.88 33.71 -3.66
C ASP A 12 30.78 34.77 -3.51
N ALA A 13 29.60 34.46 -4.02
CA ALA A 13 28.38 35.22 -3.75
C ALA A 13 27.80 34.73 -2.41
N GLU A 14 28.08 35.48 -1.34
CA GLU A 14 27.37 35.36 -0.07
C GLU A 14 25.91 35.78 -0.24
N GLU A 15 25.02 34.78 -0.27
CA GLU A 15 23.57 35.00 -0.27
C GLU A 15 23.14 35.30 1.18
N SER A 16 23.00 36.59 1.48
CA SER A 16 22.50 37.12 2.74
C SER A 16 21.02 36.77 2.91
N VAL A 17 20.75 35.82 3.81
CA VAL A 17 19.37 35.50 4.22
C VAL A 17 18.86 36.62 5.12
N SER A 18 17.96 37.42 4.56
CA SER A 18 17.19 38.44 5.27
C SER A 18 16.30 37.78 6.33
N ASP A 19 16.67 38.05 7.58
CA ASP A 19 15.90 37.87 8.81
C ASP A 19 14.54 38.57 8.68
N SER A 20 13.48 37.79 8.49
CA SER A 20 12.10 38.27 8.51
C SER A 20 11.51 37.93 9.87
N GLY A 21 11.34 38.99 10.67
CA GLY A 21 10.84 38.97 12.02
C GLY A 21 9.53 38.19 12.16
N ILE A 22 9.56 37.22 13.07
CA ILE A 22 8.39 36.59 13.65
C ILE A 22 7.79 37.59 14.64
N THR A 23 6.71 38.24 14.24
CA THR A 23 5.83 38.98 15.15
C THR A 23 5.10 37.99 16.03
N MET A 24 5.41 38.04 17.33
CA MET A 24 4.55 37.51 18.40
C MET A 24 3.19 38.19 18.30
N LEU A 25 2.17 37.43 17.88
CA LEU A 25 0.78 37.82 18.07
C LEU A 25 0.22 36.93 19.17
N ASP A 26 -0.02 37.57 20.31
CA ASP A 26 -0.78 37.08 21.44
C ASP A 26 -2.12 36.53 20.94
N SER A 27 -2.29 35.22 21.05
CA SER A 27 -3.59 34.58 20.84
C SER A 27 -4.28 34.50 22.19
N GLU A 28 -5.13 35.50 22.40
CA GLU A 28 -6.08 35.59 23.50
C GLU A 28 -6.98 34.34 23.53
N SER A 29 -7.05 33.77 24.72
CA SER A 29 -7.99 32.75 25.15
C SER A 29 -9.42 33.25 24.96
N SER A 30 -10.14 32.71 23.97
CA SER A 30 -11.59 32.84 23.89
C SER A 30 -12.23 31.53 24.33
N GLU A 31 -12.75 31.55 25.55
CA GLU A 31 -13.73 30.60 26.05
C GLU A 31 -15.01 30.74 25.20
N LEU A 32 -15.30 29.75 24.37
CA LEU A 32 -16.57 29.66 23.66
C LEU A 32 -17.34 28.43 24.15
N GLY A 33 -18.35 28.77 24.96
CA GLY A 33 -19.69 28.20 25.01
C GLY A 33 -19.87 26.77 24.50
N SER A 34 -20.09 25.88 25.46
CA SER A 34 -20.84 24.64 25.29
C SER A 34 -22.28 24.94 24.88
N ASP A 35 -22.55 24.94 23.57
CA ASP A 35 -23.91 24.85 23.03
C ASP A 35 -24.30 23.38 22.90
N GLU A 36 -24.97 22.90 23.95
CA GLU A 36 -25.73 21.66 23.94
C GLU A 36 -26.95 21.85 23.00
N SER A 37 -26.86 21.30 21.80
CA SER A 37 -28.01 21.19 20.91
C SER A 37 -28.62 19.80 21.06
N ASP A 38 -29.74 19.76 21.78
CA ASP A 38 -30.68 18.65 21.84
C ASP A 38 -31.12 18.26 20.43
N ILE A 39 -30.56 17.18 19.89
CA ILE A 39 -31.14 16.49 18.74
C ILE A 39 -32.36 15.72 19.24
N SER A 40 -33.53 16.32 19.02
CA SER A 40 -34.82 15.65 19.13
C SER A 40 -34.87 14.48 18.15
N THR A 41 -34.85 13.26 18.66
CA THR A 41 -35.22 12.05 17.93
C THR A 41 -36.69 12.12 17.58
N SER A 42 -36.99 12.53 16.35
CA SER A 42 -38.34 12.46 15.77
C SER A 42 -38.65 11.01 15.38
N ASP A 43 -39.37 10.32 16.26
CA ASP A 43 -40.02 9.04 15.97
C ASP A 43 -40.96 9.21 14.76
N SER A 44 -40.52 8.66 13.64
CA SER A 44 -41.28 8.63 12.40
C SER A 44 -41.86 7.24 12.25
N ASP A 45 -43.05 7.04 12.81
CA ASP A 45 -43.89 5.85 12.65
C ASP A 45 -44.26 5.67 11.17
N LEU A 46 -43.44 4.91 10.45
CA LEU A 46 -43.69 4.50 9.08
C LEU A 46 -44.54 3.24 9.07
N SER A 47 -45.84 3.46 9.24
CA SER A 47 -46.90 2.51 8.93
C SER A 47 -46.87 2.18 7.43
N THR A 48 -46.29 1.03 7.08
CA THR A 48 -46.40 0.46 5.74
C THR A 48 -47.49 -0.59 5.74
N SER A 49 -48.51 -0.33 4.92
CA SER A 49 -49.76 -1.06 4.84
C SER A 49 -49.56 -2.46 4.27
N ASP A 50 -50.08 -3.45 4.99
CA ASP A 50 -50.33 -4.79 4.48
C ASP A 50 -51.34 -4.72 3.32
N SER A 51 -50.85 -4.94 2.10
CA SER A 51 -51.67 -5.21 0.92
C SER A 51 -51.59 -6.69 0.61
N GLU A 52 -52.57 -7.44 1.10
CA GLU A 52 -52.83 -8.83 0.74
C GLU A 52 -53.18 -8.94 -0.75
N ALA A 53 -52.17 -9.18 -1.59
CA ALA A 53 -52.37 -9.64 -2.96
C ALA A 53 -52.33 -11.17 -2.97
N SER A 54 -53.52 -11.77 -2.83
CA SER A 54 -53.78 -13.20 -3.03
C SER A 54 -53.53 -13.57 -4.50
N ALA A 55 -52.28 -13.95 -4.80
CA ALA A 55 -51.92 -14.62 -6.05
C ALA A 55 -51.86 -16.12 -5.76
N SER A 56 -52.84 -16.86 -6.31
CA SER A 56 -52.93 -18.31 -6.23
C SER A 56 -51.66 -18.97 -6.75
N ALA A 57 -50.83 -19.45 -5.83
CA ALA A 57 -49.65 -20.23 -6.14
C ALA A 57 -50.07 -21.58 -6.77
N PRO A 58 -49.42 -22.02 -7.86
CA PRO A 58 -49.64 -23.34 -8.41
C PRO A 58 -49.23 -24.38 -7.36
N SER A 59 -50.14 -25.33 -7.11
CA SER A 59 -49.97 -26.45 -6.18
C SER A 59 -48.61 -27.15 -6.41
N PRO A 60 -47.88 -27.50 -5.33
CA PRO A 60 -46.61 -28.20 -5.41
C PRO A 60 -46.84 -29.55 -6.09
N THR A 61 -46.49 -29.61 -7.37
CA THR A 61 -46.45 -30.86 -8.11
C THR A 61 -45.33 -31.66 -7.48
N GLU A 62 -45.70 -32.78 -6.84
CA GLU A 62 -44.81 -33.80 -6.30
C GLU A 62 -43.85 -34.24 -7.42
N ARG A 63 -42.75 -33.51 -7.56
CA ARG A 63 -41.57 -34.01 -8.25
C ARG A 63 -41.05 -35.08 -7.32
N GLU A 64 -41.27 -36.34 -7.71
CA GLU A 64 -40.49 -37.47 -7.25
C GLU A 64 -39.02 -37.14 -7.53
N GLU A 65 -38.40 -36.42 -6.59
CA GLU A 65 -36.96 -36.25 -6.49
C GLU A 65 -36.43 -37.66 -6.23
N SER A 66 -36.02 -38.32 -7.31
CA SER A 66 -35.27 -39.56 -7.25
C SER A 66 -33.97 -39.26 -6.49
N ASP A 67 -34.04 -39.52 -5.19
CA ASP A 67 -33.03 -39.34 -4.15
C ASP A 67 -31.87 -40.34 -4.33
N LEU A 68 -31.34 -40.40 -5.55
CA LEU A 68 -30.13 -41.12 -5.91
C LEU A 68 -28.90 -40.25 -5.64
N CYS A 69 -28.91 -39.53 -4.52
CA CYS A 69 -27.69 -39.04 -3.90
C CYS A 69 -26.92 -40.28 -3.41
N THR A 70 -26.27 -40.96 -4.36
CA THR A 70 -25.40 -42.08 -4.08
C THR A 70 -24.40 -41.62 -3.02
N LYS A 71 -24.29 -42.38 -1.93
CA LYS A 71 -23.37 -42.15 -0.81
C LYS A 71 -21.93 -42.24 -1.32
N VAL A 72 -21.46 -41.20 -2.01
CA VAL A 72 -20.06 -41.08 -2.42
C VAL A 72 -19.29 -40.68 -1.17
N GLU A 73 -18.40 -41.56 -0.73
CA GLU A 73 -17.52 -41.22 0.38
C GLU A 73 -16.69 -39.98 0.01
N PRO A 74 -16.61 -38.97 0.89
CA PRO A 74 -15.88 -37.75 0.59
C PRO A 74 -14.40 -38.07 0.38
N PHE A 75 -13.81 -37.45 -0.65
CA PHE A 75 -12.41 -37.63 -0.96
C PHE A 75 -11.53 -37.30 0.28
N PRO A 76 -10.67 -38.24 0.74
CA PRO A 76 -9.92 -38.06 1.98
C PRO A 76 -8.71 -37.15 1.76
N PHE A 77 -8.95 -35.85 1.55
CA PHE A 77 -7.94 -34.85 1.19
C PHE A 77 -6.72 -34.84 2.13
N MET A 78 -6.94 -35.04 3.43
CA MET A 78 -5.87 -35.05 4.44
C MET A 78 -4.99 -36.31 4.44
N LYS A 79 -5.38 -37.36 3.70
CA LYS A 79 -4.53 -38.54 3.49
C LYS A 79 -3.53 -38.35 2.34
N LEU A 80 -3.64 -37.24 1.60
CA LEU A 80 -2.67 -36.91 0.56
C LEU A 80 -1.31 -36.51 1.17
N PRO A 81 -0.19 -36.90 0.54
CA PRO A 81 1.12 -36.34 0.84
C PRO A 81 1.11 -34.79 0.78
N THR A 82 1.90 -34.17 1.64
CA THR A 82 1.99 -32.71 1.77
C THR A 82 2.32 -32.03 0.44
N GLU A 83 3.13 -32.67 -0.40
CA GLU A 83 3.52 -32.18 -1.72
C GLU A 83 2.32 -32.05 -2.66
N LEU A 84 1.44 -33.06 -2.69
CA LEU A 84 0.23 -33.03 -3.52
C LEU A 84 -0.76 -31.99 -3.00
N ARG A 85 -0.89 -31.85 -1.67
CA ARG A 85 -1.69 -30.76 -1.09
C ARG A 85 -1.16 -29.39 -1.46
N ALA A 86 0.16 -29.18 -1.41
CA ALA A 86 0.80 -27.94 -1.82
C ALA A 86 0.58 -27.62 -3.31
N GLN A 87 0.59 -28.62 -4.19
CA GLN A 87 0.25 -28.43 -5.61
C GLN A 87 -1.21 -28.00 -5.79
N ILE A 88 -2.15 -28.66 -5.09
CA ILE A 88 -3.58 -28.30 -5.11
C ILE A 88 -3.76 -26.86 -4.60
N TYR A 89 -3.14 -26.51 -3.48
CA TYR A 89 -3.13 -25.15 -2.96
C TYR A 89 -2.59 -24.14 -3.98
N GLY A 90 -1.49 -24.47 -4.67
CA GLY A 90 -0.93 -23.65 -5.73
C GLY A 90 -1.95 -23.33 -6.82
N HIS A 91 -2.71 -24.32 -7.29
CA HIS A 91 -3.73 -24.14 -8.32
C HIS A 91 -4.94 -23.31 -7.85
N VAL A 92 -5.26 -23.33 -6.56
CA VAL A 92 -6.44 -22.66 -6.00
C VAL A 92 -6.15 -21.24 -5.52
N LEU A 93 -4.94 -20.99 -5.03
CA LEU A 93 -4.61 -19.76 -4.29
C LEU A 93 -3.69 -18.81 -5.05
N VAL A 94 -2.97 -19.28 -6.07
CA VAL A 94 -2.06 -18.43 -6.83
C VAL A 94 -2.80 -17.86 -8.03
N ALA A 95 -3.00 -16.55 -8.02
CA ALA A 95 -3.56 -15.82 -9.14
C ALA A 95 -2.50 -15.62 -10.24
N PRO A 96 -2.86 -15.78 -11.53
CA PRO A 96 -1.93 -15.51 -12.64
C PRO A 96 -1.58 -14.02 -12.76
N SER A 97 -2.44 -13.12 -12.26
CA SER A 97 -2.26 -11.67 -12.25
C SER A 97 -2.24 -11.11 -10.82
N SER A 98 -1.92 -9.83 -10.67
CA SER A 98 -2.01 -9.15 -9.37
C SER A 98 -3.43 -9.21 -8.81
N VAL A 99 -3.51 -9.40 -7.49
CA VAL A 99 -4.73 -9.34 -6.69
C VAL A 99 -4.94 -7.88 -6.33
N ASN A 100 -5.92 -7.24 -6.96
CA ASN A 100 -6.25 -5.84 -6.71
C ASN A 100 -7.12 -5.70 -5.45
N LEU A 101 -6.64 -4.89 -4.51
CA LEU A 101 -7.24 -4.59 -3.24
C LEU A 101 -7.50 -3.07 -3.18
N SER A 102 -8.77 -2.70 -3.35
CA SER A 102 -9.21 -1.32 -3.23
C SER A 102 -9.94 -1.12 -1.89
N TYR A 103 -9.68 0.01 -1.23
CA TYR A 103 -10.43 0.42 -0.06
C TYR A 103 -11.71 1.15 -0.51
N TYR A 104 -12.87 0.67 -0.07
CA TYR A 104 -14.13 1.38 -0.27
C TYR A 104 -14.60 1.92 1.08
N GLU A 105 -14.80 3.23 1.15
CA GLU A 105 -15.17 3.94 2.38
C GLU A 105 -16.66 3.81 2.73
N HIS A 106 -17.43 3.01 1.98
CA HIS A 106 -18.86 2.86 2.19
C HIS A 106 -19.17 2.06 3.47
N HIS A 107 -19.27 2.77 4.59
CA HIS A 107 -19.95 2.43 5.86
C HIS A 107 -19.55 1.13 6.58
N CYS A 108 -18.62 0.34 6.05
CA CYS A 108 -18.09 -0.84 6.73
C CYS A 108 -16.63 -1.00 6.31
N HIS A 109 -15.71 -1.10 7.28
CA HIS A 109 -14.27 -1.30 7.09
C HIS A 109 -13.91 -2.68 6.48
N ARG A 110 -14.59 -3.08 5.41
CA ARG A 110 -14.47 -4.39 4.78
C ARG A 110 -13.94 -4.23 3.35
N PHE A 111 -12.84 -4.90 3.07
CA PHE A 111 -12.30 -4.95 1.72
C PHE A 111 -13.28 -5.65 0.78
N LEU A 112 -13.57 -5.00 -0.34
CA LEU A 112 -14.17 -5.66 -1.49
C LEU A 112 -13.06 -5.98 -2.47
N LEU A 113 -12.86 -7.27 -2.72
CA LEU A 113 -12.12 -7.71 -3.90
C LEU A 113 -12.88 -7.19 -5.11
N ARG A 114 -12.30 -6.21 -5.81
CA ARG A 114 -12.88 -5.69 -7.05
C ARG A 114 -13.03 -6.89 -7.97
N ARG A 115 -14.28 -7.27 -8.29
CA ARG A 115 -14.58 -8.49 -9.08
C ARG A 115 -14.04 -8.31 -10.49
N PHE A 116 -12.81 -8.71 -10.70
CA PHE A 116 -12.28 -8.90 -12.04
C PHE A 116 -12.86 -10.18 -12.64
N ARG A 117 -12.99 -10.22 -13.97
CA ARG A 117 -13.36 -11.42 -14.74
C ARG A 117 -12.32 -12.55 -14.69
N ARG A 118 -11.43 -12.54 -13.70
CA ARG A 118 -10.29 -13.45 -13.55
C ARG A 118 -10.45 -14.28 -12.28
N ARG A 119 -9.79 -15.45 -12.26
CA ARG A 119 -9.79 -16.35 -11.10
C ARG A 119 -9.22 -15.60 -9.88
N VAL A 120 -10.08 -15.36 -8.91
CA VAL A 120 -9.72 -14.81 -7.59
C VAL A 120 -9.23 -15.98 -6.73
N PRO A 121 -8.15 -15.82 -5.96
CA PRO A 121 -7.73 -16.83 -4.98
C PRO A 121 -8.90 -17.25 -4.09
N SER A 122 -9.19 -18.56 -4.02
CA SER A 122 -10.26 -19.05 -3.15
C SER A 122 -9.79 -19.07 -1.70
N THR A 123 -10.04 -17.98 -0.97
CA THR A 123 -9.64 -17.84 0.43
C THR A 123 -10.48 -18.68 1.38
N GLY A 124 -11.58 -19.30 0.92
CA GLY A 124 -12.42 -20.20 1.72
C GLY A 124 -11.64 -21.39 2.28
N LEU A 125 -10.58 -21.84 1.60
CA LEU A 125 -9.69 -22.89 2.10
C LEU A 125 -9.02 -22.54 3.43
N LEU A 126 -8.75 -21.26 3.70
CA LEU A 126 -8.11 -20.82 4.94
C LEU A 126 -9.01 -21.05 6.16
N LEU A 127 -10.32 -21.23 5.95
CA LEU A 127 -11.32 -21.43 7.00
C LEU A 127 -11.63 -22.91 7.26
N ALA A 128 -11.14 -23.82 6.40
CA ALA A 128 -11.52 -25.23 6.48
C ALA A 128 -10.92 -25.96 7.70
N SER A 129 -9.63 -25.73 8.01
CA SER A 129 -8.98 -26.29 9.20
C SER A 129 -7.70 -25.53 9.57
N LYS A 130 -7.23 -25.67 10.82
CA LYS A 130 -5.98 -25.05 11.30
C LYS A 130 -4.74 -25.55 10.55
N MET A 131 -4.67 -26.85 10.27
CA MET A 131 -3.55 -27.43 9.52
C MET A 131 -3.51 -26.89 8.09
N VAL A 132 -4.65 -26.87 7.40
CA VAL A 132 -4.75 -26.28 6.06
C VAL A 132 -4.38 -24.80 6.09
N HIS A 133 -4.82 -24.05 7.11
CA HIS A 133 -4.47 -22.66 7.28
C HIS A 133 -2.94 -22.44 7.34
N GLU A 134 -2.23 -23.19 8.18
CA GLU A 134 -0.77 -23.09 8.32
C GLU A 134 -0.02 -23.42 7.02
N GLU A 135 -0.49 -24.40 6.25
CA GLU A 135 0.10 -24.77 4.96
C GLU A 135 -0.17 -23.73 3.86
N VAL A 136 -1.38 -23.16 3.86
CA VAL A 136 -1.88 -22.29 2.80
C VAL A 136 -1.38 -20.85 2.94
N VAL A 137 -1.28 -20.32 4.17
CA VAL A 137 -0.92 -18.91 4.41
C VAL A 137 0.40 -18.50 3.72
N PRO A 138 1.49 -19.27 3.82
CA PRO A 138 2.73 -18.95 3.12
C PRO A 138 2.57 -18.97 1.59
N ILE A 139 1.80 -19.91 1.04
CA ILE A 139 1.57 -20.02 -0.41
C ILE A 139 0.77 -18.80 -0.90
N LEU A 140 -0.31 -18.45 -0.20
CA LEU A 140 -1.17 -17.32 -0.55
C LEU A 140 -0.39 -16.00 -0.59
N TYR A 141 0.35 -15.66 0.47
CA TYR A 141 0.99 -14.33 0.53
C TYR A 141 2.33 -14.26 -0.21
N SER A 142 3.05 -15.38 -0.37
CA SER A 142 4.40 -15.35 -0.94
C SER A 142 4.46 -15.55 -2.45
N ASN A 143 3.41 -16.11 -3.06
CA ASN A 143 3.36 -16.38 -4.50
C ASN A 143 2.41 -15.46 -5.26
N ASN A 144 1.63 -14.62 -4.56
CA ASN A 144 0.78 -13.62 -5.18
C ASN A 144 1.44 -12.24 -5.19
N ARG A 145 1.03 -11.43 -6.17
CA ARG A 145 1.31 -9.99 -6.23
C ARG A 145 0.07 -9.25 -5.76
N PHE A 146 0.22 -8.31 -4.84
CA PHE A 146 -0.90 -7.52 -4.33
C PHE A 146 -0.80 -6.09 -4.85
N LEU A 147 -1.83 -5.65 -5.56
CA LEU A 147 -1.96 -4.29 -6.07
C LEU A 147 -2.94 -3.54 -5.17
N PHE A 148 -2.52 -2.43 -4.57
CA PHE A 148 -3.35 -1.64 -3.67
C PHE A 148 -3.74 -0.31 -4.31
N ASP A 149 -4.99 0.07 -4.18
CA ASP A 149 -5.50 1.39 -4.56
C ASP A 149 -5.18 2.39 -3.42
N GLY A 150 -3.89 2.67 -3.24
CA GLY A 150 -3.40 3.63 -2.26
C GLY A 150 -2.85 3.06 -0.95
N CYS A 151 -2.34 3.99 -0.12
CA CYS A 151 -1.70 3.66 1.15
C CYS A 151 -2.68 3.20 2.24
N ASP A 152 -3.94 3.67 2.20
CA ASP A 152 -4.99 3.23 3.13
C ASP A 152 -5.34 1.76 2.95
N ALA A 153 -5.55 1.35 1.69
CA ALA A 153 -5.81 -0.04 1.36
C ALA A 153 -4.66 -0.95 1.83
N LEU A 154 -3.42 -0.51 1.61
CA LEU A 154 -2.23 -1.22 2.09
C LEU A 154 -2.19 -1.29 3.63
N LEU A 155 -2.40 -0.18 4.32
CA LEU A 155 -2.36 -0.10 5.78
C LEU A 155 -3.42 -1.02 6.41
N CYS A 156 -4.67 -0.93 5.95
CA CYS A 156 -5.76 -1.77 6.42
C CYS A 156 -5.51 -3.26 6.11
N PHE A 157 -4.88 -3.58 4.98
CA PHE A 157 -4.59 -4.97 4.63
C PHE A 157 -3.51 -5.54 5.56
N LEU A 158 -2.41 -4.80 5.74
CA LEU A 158 -1.31 -5.21 6.60
C LEU A 158 -1.71 -5.31 8.07
N SER A 159 -2.69 -4.52 8.52
CA SER A 159 -3.24 -4.63 9.86
C SER A 159 -4.09 -5.91 10.02
N GLN A 160 -4.90 -6.25 9.02
CA GLN A 160 -5.79 -7.42 9.06
C GLN A 160 -5.05 -8.75 8.96
N ILE A 161 -4.03 -8.88 8.11
CA ILE A 161 -3.30 -10.15 7.97
C ILE A 161 -2.39 -10.47 9.17
N GLY A 162 -2.15 -9.47 10.04
CA GLY A 162 -1.41 -9.63 11.29
C GLY A 162 -0.01 -10.20 11.07
N LYS A 163 0.33 -11.29 11.78
CA LYS A 163 1.66 -11.93 11.73
C LYS A 163 2.02 -12.51 10.36
N SER A 164 1.01 -12.82 9.52
CA SER A 164 1.21 -13.39 8.19
C SER A 164 1.90 -12.44 7.21
N ARG A 165 2.05 -11.15 7.56
CA ARG A 165 2.78 -10.16 6.75
C ARG A 165 4.23 -10.54 6.46
N ILE A 166 4.85 -11.38 7.28
CA ILE A 166 6.21 -11.90 7.03
C ILE A 166 6.32 -12.67 5.71
N TYR A 167 5.21 -13.18 5.16
CA TYR A 167 5.21 -13.97 3.93
C TYR A 167 5.04 -13.12 2.68
N VAL A 168 4.68 -11.84 2.80
CA VAL A 168 4.41 -10.96 1.66
C VAL A 168 5.72 -10.64 0.94
N LYS A 169 5.78 -10.94 -0.36
CA LYS A 169 6.98 -10.72 -1.19
C LYS A 169 6.85 -9.60 -2.22
N TYR A 170 5.66 -9.39 -2.76
CA TYR A 170 5.43 -8.49 -3.90
C TYR A 170 4.23 -7.58 -3.63
N ILE A 171 4.50 -6.28 -3.55
CA ILE A 171 3.49 -5.24 -3.35
C ILE A 171 3.60 -4.23 -4.48
N GLU A 172 2.47 -3.84 -5.03
CA GLU A 172 2.31 -2.78 -6.02
C GLU A 172 1.33 -1.76 -5.41
N LEU A 173 1.73 -0.50 -5.35
CA LEU A 173 0.85 0.62 -5.01
C LEU A 173 0.39 1.24 -6.32
N GLY A 174 -0.91 1.10 -6.61
CA GLY A 174 -1.57 1.79 -7.71
C GLY A 174 -1.88 3.23 -7.36
N ASP A 175 -2.89 3.78 -8.03
CA ASP A 175 -3.37 5.14 -7.80
C ASP A 175 -3.86 5.35 -6.36
N GLY A 176 -3.82 6.60 -5.88
CA GLY A 176 -4.30 6.94 -4.55
C GLY A 176 -3.22 6.98 -3.46
N TYR A 177 -2.01 7.43 -3.77
CA TYR A 177 -1.02 7.74 -2.74
C TYR A 177 -1.52 8.88 -1.83
N MET A 178 -2.04 8.52 -0.66
CA MET A 178 -2.47 9.45 0.38
C MET A 178 -1.37 9.64 1.42
N ARG A 179 -1.02 10.90 1.70
CA ARG A 179 0.10 11.24 2.57
C ARG A 179 -0.19 10.90 4.04
N GLU A 180 -1.46 11.03 4.42
CA GLU A 180 -1.98 10.85 5.77
C GLU A 180 -1.77 9.40 6.24
N SER A 181 -1.93 8.44 5.34
CA SER A 181 -1.81 7.01 5.63
C SER A 181 -0.47 6.41 5.23
N ALA A 182 0.32 7.10 4.39
CA ALA A 182 1.61 6.62 3.90
C ALA A 182 2.56 6.22 5.05
N TYR A 183 2.76 7.08 6.05
CA TYR A 183 3.68 6.76 7.15
C TYR A 183 3.25 5.53 7.94
N GLY A 184 1.94 5.38 8.21
CA GLY A 184 1.38 4.20 8.87
C GLY A 184 1.58 2.93 8.04
N ALA A 185 1.30 3.01 6.73
CA ALA A 185 1.47 1.90 5.79
C ALA A 185 2.95 1.45 5.74
N PHE A 186 3.89 2.38 5.60
CA PHE A 186 5.32 2.07 5.58
C PHE A 186 5.84 1.56 6.93
N SER A 187 5.28 2.03 8.05
CA SER A 187 5.58 1.47 9.38
C SER A 187 5.16 0.00 9.49
N MET A 188 4.05 -0.39 8.88
CA MET A 188 3.63 -1.80 8.82
C MET A 188 4.47 -2.61 7.81
N LEU A 189 4.87 -2.00 6.68
CA LEU A 189 5.77 -2.62 5.71
C LEU A 189 7.14 -2.94 6.30
N ALA A 190 7.63 -2.16 7.27
CA ALA A 190 8.88 -2.43 7.98
C ALA A 190 8.92 -3.84 8.62
N GLN A 191 7.75 -4.43 8.92
CA GLN A 191 7.63 -5.77 9.49
C GLN A 191 7.59 -6.89 8.42
N CYS A 192 7.52 -6.53 7.14
CA CYS A 192 7.51 -7.48 6.02
C CYS A 192 8.94 -7.89 5.65
N THR A 193 9.58 -8.71 6.48
CA THR A 193 11.01 -9.06 6.36
C THR A 193 11.38 -9.82 5.09
N ARG A 194 10.41 -10.48 4.43
CA ARG A 194 10.60 -11.20 3.17
C ARG A 194 10.13 -10.42 1.95
N LEU A 195 9.80 -9.14 2.10
CA LEU A 195 9.46 -8.29 0.96
C LEU A 195 10.65 -8.29 0.00
N THR A 196 10.38 -8.46 -1.29
CA THR A 196 11.40 -8.50 -2.34
C THR A 196 11.23 -7.37 -3.33
N LYS A 197 9.99 -6.96 -3.58
CA LYS A 197 9.65 -5.91 -4.54
C LYS A 197 8.55 -5.03 -3.97
N LEU A 198 8.78 -3.72 -3.99
CA LEU A 198 7.78 -2.69 -3.78
C LEU A 198 7.71 -1.85 -5.05
N ALA A 199 6.62 -1.97 -5.81
CA ALA A 199 6.37 -1.14 -6.97
C ALA A 199 5.44 0.00 -6.61
N ILE A 200 5.70 1.20 -7.12
CA ILE A 200 4.78 2.34 -7.03
C ILE A 200 4.43 2.75 -8.46
N CYS A 201 3.15 2.60 -8.78
CA CYS A 201 2.48 2.77 -10.07
C CYS A 201 1.28 3.71 -9.86
N THR A 202 1.50 4.91 -9.32
CA THR A 202 0.43 5.90 -9.11
C THR A 202 0.59 7.04 -10.08
N GLU A 203 -0.47 7.32 -10.83
CA GLU A 203 -0.61 8.61 -11.49
C GLU A 203 -0.65 9.71 -10.42
N GLY A 204 -0.02 10.84 -10.73
CA GLY A 204 -0.01 11.99 -9.82
C GLY A 204 0.83 11.84 -8.56
N PHE A 205 1.79 10.90 -8.51
CA PHE A 205 2.74 10.81 -7.39
C PHE A 205 3.46 12.15 -7.20
N TYR A 206 3.01 12.93 -6.21
CA TYR A 206 3.53 14.26 -5.96
C TYR A 206 3.53 15.16 -7.22
N GLU A 207 2.42 15.15 -7.96
CA GLU A 207 2.21 15.94 -9.18
C GLU A 207 2.72 17.39 -9.04
N GLY A 208 3.35 17.90 -10.10
CA GLY A 208 3.85 19.28 -10.13
C GLY A 208 5.17 19.51 -9.39
N LYS A 209 5.77 18.48 -8.76
CA LYS A 209 6.99 18.64 -7.95
C LYS A 209 8.23 18.08 -8.66
N ARG A 210 9.37 18.74 -8.43
CA ARG A 210 10.69 18.25 -8.88
C ARG A 210 11.09 16.98 -8.13
N GLY A 211 11.86 16.10 -8.78
CA GLY A 211 12.27 14.80 -8.23
C GLY A 211 12.93 14.88 -6.84
N ARG A 212 13.67 15.95 -6.55
CA ARG A 212 14.28 16.20 -5.23
C ARG A 212 13.26 16.41 -4.11
N THR A 213 12.16 17.09 -4.41
CA THR A 213 11.06 17.35 -3.46
C THR A 213 10.28 16.07 -3.20
N ILE A 214 10.02 15.30 -4.26
CA ILE A 214 9.39 13.98 -4.18
C ILE A 214 10.24 13.05 -3.30
N ALA A 215 11.56 12.99 -3.52
CA ALA A 215 12.48 12.15 -2.75
C ALA A 215 12.47 12.48 -1.25
N ARG A 216 12.39 13.77 -0.88
CA ARG A 216 12.29 14.19 0.54
C ARG A 216 10.96 13.77 1.17
N ALA A 217 9.86 13.95 0.45
CA ALA A 217 8.54 13.60 0.94
C ALA A 217 8.40 12.07 1.09
N PHE A 218 8.80 11.32 0.07
CA PHE A 218 8.87 9.87 0.13
C PHE A 218 9.79 9.39 1.25
N TYR A 219 10.97 9.98 1.42
CA TYR A 219 11.88 9.62 2.51
C TYR A 219 11.22 9.79 3.88
N ARG A 220 10.55 10.92 4.12
CA ARG A 220 9.85 11.18 5.39
C ARG A 220 8.78 10.11 5.66
N ASP A 221 8.00 9.76 4.64
CA ASP A 221 6.86 8.87 4.82
C ASP A 221 7.30 7.39 4.88
N ALA A 222 8.32 7.01 4.10
CA ALA A 222 8.83 5.65 4.00
C ALA A 222 10.02 5.35 4.92
N GLN A 223 10.46 6.32 5.75
CA GLN A 223 11.63 6.18 6.63
C GLN A 223 11.63 4.87 7.45
N PRO A 224 10.53 4.47 8.12
CA PRO A 224 10.52 3.26 8.94
C PRO A 224 10.86 2.00 8.13
N TRP A 225 10.31 1.89 6.92
CA TRP A 225 10.55 0.77 6.02
C TRP A 225 11.98 0.80 5.47
N LEU A 226 12.46 1.95 5.02
CA LEU A 226 13.82 2.11 4.48
C LEU A 226 14.88 1.70 5.52
N GLU A 227 14.72 2.14 6.76
CA GLU A 227 15.64 1.80 7.86
C GLU A 227 15.56 0.32 8.25
N ALA A 228 14.35 -0.25 8.32
CA ALA A 228 14.17 -1.66 8.66
C ALA A 228 14.80 -2.59 7.61
N VAL A 229 14.60 -2.32 6.31
CA VAL A 229 15.23 -3.09 5.22
C VAL A 229 16.75 -2.93 5.26
N GLY A 230 17.23 -1.69 5.43
CA GLY A 230 18.67 -1.45 5.47
C GLY A 230 19.37 -2.12 6.65
N TYR A 231 18.71 -2.16 7.81
CA TYR A 231 19.19 -2.90 8.98
C TYR A 231 19.19 -4.41 8.75
N ALA A 232 18.09 -4.97 8.23
CA ALA A 232 17.95 -6.41 8.00
C ALA A 232 18.98 -6.95 7.00
N ARG A 233 19.30 -6.18 5.95
CA ARG A 233 20.27 -6.56 4.90
C ARG A 233 21.69 -6.08 5.17
N ARG A 234 21.93 -5.33 6.26
CA ARG A 234 23.21 -4.67 6.57
C ARG A 234 23.72 -3.74 5.46
N ASP A 235 22.81 -3.19 4.67
CA ASP A 235 23.11 -2.23 3.61
C ASP A 235 22.02 -1.16 3.57
N ASN A 236 22.40 0.09 3.83
CA ASN A 236 21.48 1.23 3.87
C ASN A 236 20.79 1.51 2.53
N LEU A 237 21.34 1.00 1.43
CA LEU A 237 20.82 1.20 0.08
C LEU A 237 19.97 0.04 -0.42
N ALA A 238 19.89 -1.07 0.31
CA ALA A 238 19.19 -2.27 -0.15
C ALA A 238 17.68 -2.04 -0.39
N ALA A 239 17.07 -1.08 0.31
CA ALA A 239 15.68 -0.70 0.06
C ALA A 239 15.47 -0.05 -1.32
N LEU A 240 16.50 0.60 -1.88
CA LEU A 240 16.44 1.18 -3.22
C LEU A 240 16.42 0.10 -4.31
N GLU A 241 17.11 -1.02 -4.08
CA GLU A 241 17.08 -2.18 -5.00
C GLU A 241 15.70 -2.84 -5.05
N MET A 242 14.96 -2.76 -3.95
CA MET A 242 13.60 -3.31 -3.85
C MET A 242 12.53 -2.35 -4.37
N LEU A 243 12.84 -1.05 -4.45
CA LEU A 243 11.92 0.00 -4.85
C LEU A 243 11.89 0.14 -6.38
N HIS A 244 10.76 -0.19 -6.98
CA HIS A 244 10.50 0.03 -8.39
C HIS A 244 9.52 1.17 -8.57
N LEU A 245 9.95 2.23 -9.26
CA LEU A 245 9.04 3.28 -9.70
C LEU A 245 8.69 3.01 -11.16
N ASP A 246 7.39 2.91 -11.42
CA ASP A 246 6.90 2.84 -12.79
C ASP A 246 7.18 4.16 -13.52
N CYS A 247 7.27 4.10 -14.83
CA CYS A 247 7.53 5.27 -15.66
C CYS A 247 6.39 6.29 -15.58
N ILE A 248 5.16 5.86 -15.28
CA ILE A 248 3.99 6.73 -15.11
C ILE A 248 4.07 7.52 -13.80
N THR A 249 4.80 7.01 -12.81
CA THR A 249 4.79 7.53 -11.43
C THR A 249 5.46 8.90 -11.32
N ILE A 250 6.57 9.11 -12.02
CA ILE A 250 7.29 10.39 -11.97
C ILE A 250 7.17 11.07 -13.33
N ARG A 251 6.21 11.99 -13.46
CA ARG A 251 6.09 12.87 -14.63
C ARG A 251 6.69 14.24 -14.35
N SER A 252 7.36 14.79 -15.35
CA SER A 252 7.78 16.19 -15.31
C SER A 252 6.57 17.12 -15.16
N PRO A 253 6.64 18.17 -14.31
CA PRO A 253 5.56 19.14 -14.13
C PRO A 253 5.21 19.92 -15.39
N ASP A 254 6.14 19.98 -16.36
CA ASP A 254 6.00 20.80 -17.57
C ASP A 254 5.21 20.07 -18.68
N THR A 255 5.00 18.75 -18.55
CA THR A 255 4.33 17.91 -19.54
C THR A 255 2.81 17.93 -19.33
N LYS A 256 2.14 19.02 -19.75
CA LYS A 256 0.67 19.12 -19.65
C LYS A 256 -0.04 18.25 -20.70
N HIS A 257 -0.97 17.41 -20.23
CA HIS A 257 -2.17 16.88 -20.88
C HIS A 257 -2.14 15.94 -22.10
N GLU A 258 -1.01 15.59 -22.71
CA GLU A 258 -1.04 14.56 -23.76
C GLU A 258 -0.79 13.15 -23.19
N LEU A 259 -1.88 12.49 -22.73
CA LEU A 259 -1.89 11.11 -22.20
C LEU A 259 -1.32 10.04 -23.17
N ASN A 260 -1.02 10.41 -24.42
CA ASN A 260 -0.54 9.51 -25.46
C ASN A 260 0.92 9.74 -25.89
N GLN A 261 1.66 10.66 -25.27
CA GLN A 261 3.06 10.87 -25.63
C GLN A 261 3.99 9.82 -25.01
N VAL A 262 4.94 9.36 -25.83
CA VAL A 262 6.07 8.51 -25.43
C VAL A 262 6.87 9.23 -24.34
N PHE A 263 7.31 8.49 -23.32
CA PHE A 263 8.13 9.02 -22.22
C PHE A 263 9.24 9.94 -22.72
N GLY A 264 9.23 11.18 -22.24
CA GLY A 264 10.22 12.18 -22.60
C GLY A 264 11.55 11.94 -21.89
N ALA A 265 12.64 12.47 -22.46
CA ALA A 265 13.95 12.47 -21.81
C ALA A 265 13.92 13.11 -20.41
N ASP A 266 12.99 14.04 -20.17
CA ASP A 266 12.84 14.71 -18.88
C ASP A 266 12.32 13.79 -17.78
N ASP A 267 11.43 12.83 -18.06
CA ASP A 267 10.90 11.90 -17.04
C ASP A 267 12.03 11.02 -16.48
N ILE A 268 12.95 10.59 -17.36
CA ILE A 268 14.16 9.84 -16.96
C ILE A 268 15.02 10.69 -16.02
N ARG A 269 15.23 11.96 -16.35
CA ARG A 269 16.03 12.88 -15.52
C ARG A 269 15.40 13.10 -14.15
N VAL A 270 14.08 13.33 -14.08
CA VAL A 270 13.38 13.53 -12.80
C VAL A 270 13.47 12.27 -11.93
N ARG A 271 13.36 11.08 -12.54
CA ARG A 271 13.55 9.79 -11.84
C ARG A 271 14.97 9.63 -11.31
N GLU A 272 16.00 9.95 -12.11
CA GLU A 272 17.39 9.91 -11.66
C GLU A 272 17.66 10.91 -10.53
N GLU A 273 17.10 12.13 -10.61
CA GLU A 273 17.18 13.11 -9.53
C GLU A 273 16.53 12.58 -8.24
N PHE A 274 15.39 11.92 -8.35
CA PHE A 274 14.69 11.31 -7.23
C PHE A 274 15.60 10.28 -6.53
N PHE A 275 16.12 9.30 -7.26
CA PHE A 275 16.97 8.25 -6.68
C PHE A 275 18.29 8.80 -6.14
N THR A 276 18.91 9.74 -6.86
CA THR A 276 20.14 10.41 -6.42
C THR A 276 19.91 11.15 -5.10
N LYS A 277 18.80 11.88 -4.99
CA LYS A 277 18.46 12.61 -3.76
C LYS A 277 18.13 11.66 -2.62
N LEU A 278 17.37 10.59 -2.88
CA LEU A 278 16.99 9.60 -1.88
C LEU A 278 18.22 8.86 -1.33
N LYS A 279 19.16 8.47 -2.21
CA LYS A 279 20.45 7.89 -1.83
C LYS A 279 21.26 8.81 -0.92
N LYS A 280 21.31 10.12 -1.24
CA LYS A 280 21.97 11.12 -0.38
C LYS A 280 21.32 11.19 1.00
N LEU A 281 19.98 11.20 1.08
CA LEU A 281 19.25 11.24 2.36
C LEU A 281 19.54 10.02 3.23
N LEU A 282 19.54 8.82 2.64
CA LEU A 282 19.85 7.57 3.35
C LEU A 282 21.28 7.61 3.93
N ASN A 283 22.27 7.96 3.11
CA ASN A 283 23.66 8.05 3.57
C ASN A 283 23.86 9.10 4.67
N SER A 284 23.18 10.25 4.57
CA SER A 284 23.23 11.30 5.60
C SER A 284 22.59 10.89 6.93
N ASN A 285 21.57 10.01 6.93
CA ASN A 285 20.94 9.58 8.17
C ASN A 285 21.66 8.39 8.82
N SER A 286 22.29 7.52 8.03
CA SER A 286 23.04 6.37 8.56
C SER A 286 24.20 6.76 9.47
N SER A 287 24.85 7.90 9.22
CA SER A 287 25.87 8.44 10.13
C SER A 287 25.28 8.83 11.49
N ARG A 288 24.09 9.44 11.50
CA ARG A 288 23.39 9.85 12.72
C ARG A 288 22.95 8.66 13.58
N ILE A 289 22.43 7.60 12.96
CA ILE A 289 21.96 6.40 13.68
C ILE A 289 23.15 5.67 14.33
N ARG A 290 24.29 5.55 13.64
CA ARG A 290 25.50 4.94 14.21
C ARG A 290 25.97 5.70 15.44
N SER A 291 25.95 7.03 15.41
CA SER A 291 26.32 7.85 16.57
C SER A 291 25.39 7.68 17.78
N ARG A 292 24.10 7.41 17.57
CA ARG A 292 23.13 7.23 18.67
C ARG A 292 23.18 5.85 19.36
N ARG A 293 23.62 4.80 18.66
CA ARG A 293 23.68 3.44 19.24
C ARG A 293 24.78 3.23 20.27
N TYR A 294 25.74 4.15 20.38
CA TYR A 294 26.76 4.11 21.44
C TYR A 294 26.26 4.60 22.81
N PHE A 295 24.98 4.96 22.94
CA PHE A 295 24.40 5.56 24.15
C PHE A 295 23.25 4.77 24.78
N LEU A 296 22.96 3.54 24.33
CA LEU A 296 22.03 2.68 25.04
C LEU A 296 22.81 1.73 25.96
N PRO A 297 22.71 1.89 27.30
CA PRO A 297 23.29 0.94 28.24
C PRO A 297 22.60 -0.42 28.05
N GLY A 298 23.43 -1.47 27.97
CA GLY A 298 22.99 -2.86 27.83
C GLY A 298 22.38 -3.43 29.10
#